data_AF-A0A3B8RER9-F1
#
_entry.id   AF-A0A3B8RER9-F1
#
_cell.length_a   1.000
_cell.length_b   1.000
_cell.length_c   1.000
_cell.angle_alpha   90.00
_cell.angle_beta   90.00
_cell.angle_gamma   90.00
#
_symmetry.space_group_name_H-M   'P 1'
#
loop_
_entity.id
_entity.type
_entity.pdbx_description
1 polymer ?
#
loop_
_entity_poly.entity_id
_entity_poly.type
_entity_poly.pdbx_seq_one_letter_code
_entity_poly.pdbx_strand_id
1 'polypeptide(L)' 'MFCYYDEKGFLVPSTGLNVVDMAIYLNHDKAPNLRMQADGSFKSLVSIRKGEELTMDYDHSFGAVHRF' A
#
# COMPACT_ATOMS: atom_id res chain seq x y z
N MET A 1 -6.12 5.95 7.01
CA MET A 1 -5.41 5.26 8.10
C MET A 1 -6.44 4.53 8.96
N PHE A 2 -6.31 3.22 9.17
CA PHE A 2 -7.32 2.41 9.86
C PHE A 2 -6.91 2.10 11.30
N CYS A 3 -7.87 2.07 12.22
CA CYS A 3 -7.68 1.54 13.56
C CYS A 3 -8.17 0.09 13.61
N TYR A 4 -7.44 -0.76 14.32
CA TYR A 4 -7.97 -2.07 14.70
C TYR A 4 -8.75 -1.94 16.01
N TYR A 5 -9.88 -2.62 16.10
CA TYR A 5 -10.74 -2.61 17.28
C TYR A 5 -11.17 -4.04 17.63
N ASP A 6 -11.17 -4.36 18.91
CA ASP A 6 -11.82 -5.53 19.49
C ASP A 6 -12.40 -5.20 20.89
N GLU A 7 -12.96 -6.22 21.57
CA GLU A 7 -13.56 -6.05 22.90
C GLU A 7 -12.59 -5.50 23.96
N LYS A 8 -11.28 -5.60 23.74
CA LYS A 8 -10.23 -5.14 24.67
C LYS A 8 -9.79 -3.71 24.42
N GLY A 9 -10.16 -3.12 23.28
CA GLY A 9 -9.90 -1.72 22.97
C GLY A 9 -9.48 -1.47 21.53
N PHE A 10 -8.69 -0.41 21.34
CA PHE A 10 -8.29 0.09 20.03
C PHE A 10 -6.77 0.05 19.87
N LEU A 11 -6.30 -0.39 18.70
CA LEU A 11 -4.93 -0.14 18.24
C LEU A 11 -4.96 0.97 17.21
N VAL A 12 -4.33 2.08 17.57
CA VAL A 12 -4.16 3.25 16.70
C VAL A 12 -2.78 3.17 16.05
N PRO A 13 -2.66 3.46 14.74
CA PRO A 13 -1.36 3.49 14.08
C PRO A 13 -0.40 4.47 14.74
N SER A 14 0.86 4.07 14.90
CA SER A 14 1.92 4.89 15.51
C SER A 14 2.20 6.17 14.74
N THR A 15 1.87 6.18 13.45
CA THR A 15 1.94 7.34 12.57
C THR A 15 0.86 8.38 12.85
N GLY A 16 -0.18 8.04 13.63
CA GLY A 16 -1.32 8.89 13.91
C GLY A 16 -2.40 8.81 12.84
N LEU A 17 -3.50 9.55 13.04
CA LEU A 17 -4.70 9.46 12.18
C LEU A 17 -4.72 10.47 11.03
N ASN A 18 -3.93 11.54 11.13
CA ASN A 18 -3.84 12.60 10.13
C ASN A 18 -2.67 12.39 9.17
N VAL A 19 -2.41 11.13 8.80
CA VAL A 19 -1.34 10.77 7.85
C VAL A 19 -1.94 10.37 6.52
N VAL A 20 -1.32 10.91 5.48
CA VAL A 20 -1.55 10.53 4.08
C VAL A 20 -0.39 9.67 3.64
N ASP A 21 -0.69 8.47 3.14
CA ASP A 21 0.29 7.52 2.63
C ASP A 21 0.11 7.33 1.11
N MET A 22 1.21 7.16 0.38
CA MET A 22 1.17 6.94 -1.07
C MET A 22 0.38 5.68 -1.44
N ALA A 23 0.38 4.64 -0.60
CA ALA A 23 -0.35 3.40 -0.82
C ALA A 23 -1.84 3.61 -1.14
N ILE A 24 -2.42 4.71 -0.64
CA ILE A 24 -3.83 5.06 -0.82
C ILE A 24 -4.12 5.46 -2.28
N TYR A 25 -3.11 5.95 -3.01
CA TYR A 25 -3.26 6.50 -4.36
C TYR A 25 -2.67 5.61 -5.46
N LEU A 26 -1.97 4.54 -5.11
CA LEU A 26 -1.38 3.63 -6.09
C LEU A 26 -2.46 2.69 -6.64
N ASN A 27 -2.64 2.70 -7.96
CA ASN A 27 -3.56 1.79 -8.63
C ASN A 27 -2.98 0.37 -8.73
N HIS A 28 -3.88 -0.58 -9.00
CA HIS A 28 -3.52 -1.98 -9.18
C HIS A 28 -2.96 -2.28 -10.58
N ASP A 29 -1.87 -3.07 -10.63
CA ASP A 29 -1.43 -3.77 -11.85
C ASP A 29 -0.82 -5.15 -11.48
N LYS A 30 -0.94 -6.14 -12.38
CA LYS A 30 -0.27 -7.47 -12.27
C LYS A 30 1.16 -7.47 -12.77
N ALA A 31 1.56 -6.44 -13.51
CA ALA A 31 2.94 -6.13 -13.86
C ALA A 31 3.36 -4.77 -13.27
N PRO A 32 3.35 -4.61 -11.94
CA PRO A 32 3.57 -3.32 -11.30
C PRO A 32 5.02 -2.83 -11.42
N ASN A 33 5.23 -1.52 -11.28
CA ASN A 33 6.56 -0.92 -11.19
C ASN A 33 7.02 -0.63 -9.74
N LEU A 34 6.13 -0.79 -8.74
CA LEU A 34 6.45 -0.72 -7.32
C LEU A 34 6.12 -2.02 -6.57
N ARG A 35 6.86 -2.24 -5.47
CA ARG A 35 6.57 -3.25 -4.44
C ARG A 35 6.63 -2.64 -3.04
N MET A 36 5.50 -2.69 -2.34
CA MET A 36 5.43 -2.36 -0.91
C MET A 36 6.19 -3.40 -0.08
N GLN A 37 7.01 -2.93 0.85
CA GLN A 37 7.76 -3.74 1.80
C GLN A 37 6.98 -3.87 3.12
N ALA A 38 7.36 -4.80 3.98
CA ALA A 38 6.69 -5.05 5.26
C ALA A 38 6.76 -3.86 6.23
N ASP A 39 7.74 -2.97 6.06
CA ASP A 39 7.89 -1.74 6.85
C ASP A 39 7.09 -0.55 6.29
N GLY A 40 6.31 -0.76 5.23
CA GLY A 40 5.52 0.27 4.55
C GLY A 40 6.30 1.07 3.51
N SER A 41 7.61 0.83 3.33
CA SER A 41 8.38 1.48 2.27
C SER A 41 8.07 0.90 0.88
N PHE A 42 8.40 1.64 -0.18
CA PHE A 42 8.22 1.21 -1.57
C PHE A 42 9.57 0.99 -2.25
N LYS A 43 9.71 -0.13 -2.94
CA LYS A 43 10.85 -0.44 -3.80
C LYS A 43 10.44 -0.45 -5.26
N SER A 44 11.18 0.24 -6.12
CA SER A 44 10.98 0.13 -7.56
C SER A 44 11.44 -1.24 -8.08
N LEU A 45 10.65 -1.82 -8.98
CA LEU A 45 10.97 -3.09 -9.64
C LEU A 45 11.66 -2.89 -10.99
N VAL A 46 11.48 -1.70 -11.58
CA VAL A 46 12.03 -1.28 -12.86
C VAL A 46 12.49 0.18 -12.78
N SER A 47 13.21 0.65 -13.80
CA SER A 47 13.47 2.09 -13.98
C SER A 47 12.17 2.80 -14.35
N ILE A 48 11.77 3.80 -13.57
CA ILE A 48 10.52 4.54 -13.76
C ILE A 48 10.81 5.86 -14.47
N ARG A 49 10.09 6.13 -15.57
CA ARG A 49 10.25 7.38 -16.32
C ARG A 49 9.39 8.50 -15.74
N LYS A 50 9.78 9.75 -15.98
CA LYS A 50 8.98 10.92 -15.58
C LYS A 50 7.59 10.84 -16.22
N GLY A 51 6.55 10.93 -15.39
CA GLY A 51 5.16 10.90 -15.81
C GLY A 51 4.57 9.50 -16.01
N GLU A 52 5.35 8.44 -15.77
CA GLU A 52 4.84 7.08 -15.71
C GLU A 52 4.00 6.87 -14.44
N GLU A 53 2.86 6.22 -14.57
CA GLU A 53 2.00 5.90 -13.42
C GLU A 53 2.69 4.90 -12.51
N LEU A 54 2.59 5.12 -11.20
CA LEU A 54 3.08 4.20 -10.20
C LEU A 54 1.97 3.21 -9.85
N THR A 55 2.26 1.92 -9.98
CA THR A 55 1.29 0.84 -9.73
C THR A 55 1.86 -0.23 -8.80
N MET A 56 0.98 -0.95 -8.12
CA MET A 56 1.33 -2.05 -7.22
C MET A 56 0.39 -3.25 -7.40
N ASP A 57 0.87 -4.45 -7.07
CA ASP A 57 0.00 -5.64 -7.05
C ASP A 57 -0.72 -5.75 -5.70
N TYR A 58 -2.03 -5.56 -5.70
CA TYR A 58 -2.85 -5.60 -4.49
C TYR A 58 -2.87 -6.99 -3.88
N ASP A 59 -2.73 -8.04 -4.69
CA ASP A 59 -2.72 -9.40 -4.16
C ASP A 59 -1.46 -9.67 -3.36
N HIS A 60 -0.33 -9.17 -3.87
CA HIS A 60 0.92 -9.23 -3.14
C HIS A 60 0.87 -8.37 -1.86
N SER A 61 0.34 -7.16 -1.95
CA SER A 61 0.41 -6.19 -0.85
C SER A 61 -0.61 -6.40 0.26
N PHE A 62 -1.78 -6.93 -0.05
CA PHE A 62 -2.86 -7.15 0.93
C PHE A 62 -3.14 -8.63 1.19
N GLY A 63 -2.45 -9.55 0.49
CA GLY A 63 -2.55 -10.99 0.72
C GLY A 63 -3.92 -11.58 0.36
N ALA A 64 -4.64 -10.99 -0.59
CA ALA A 64 -5.96 -11.42 -1.03
C ALA A 64 -6.06 -11.41 -2.56
N VAL A 65 -6.90 -12.24 -3.17
CA VAL A 65 -7.09 -12.22 -4.63
C VAL A 65 -8.12 -11.17 -5.01
N HIS A 66 -7.72 -10.18 -5.78
CA HIS A 66 -8.59 -9.11 -6.28
C HIS A 66 -8.92 -9.33 -7.76
N ARG A 67 -10.17 -9.02 -8.15
CA ARG A 67 -10.66 -9.04 -9.54
C ARG A 67 -11.30 -7.69 -9.83
N PHE A 68 -10.92 -7.07 -10.94
CA PHE A 68 -11.36 -5.74 -11.39
C PHE A 68 -11.99 -5.84 -12.77
#